data_AF-A0A351I812-F1
#
_entry.id   AF-A0A351I812-F1
#
_cell.length_a   1.000
_cell.length_b   1.000
_cell.length_c   1.000
_cell.angle_alpha   90.00
_cell.angle_beta   90.00
_cell.angle_gamma   90.00
#
_symmetry.space_group_name_H-M   'P 1'
#
loop_
_entity.id
_entity.type
_entity.pdbx_description
1 polymer ?
#
loop_
_entity_poly.entity_id
_entity_poly.type
_entity_poly.pdbx_seq_one_letter_code
_entity_poly.pdbx_strand_id
1 'polypeptide(L)' 'EKNVLKESVKNKPENIIEKIVQGKLEKFYSEVCLLDQPFVKDDKITIKEYLNELIGKIRENILIRRFVRLQVGEDIK' A
#
# COMPACT_ATOMS: atom_id res chain seq x y z
N GLU A 1 -11.42 -3.65 7.50
CA GLU A 1 -11.76 -3.06 6.18
C GLU A 1 -12.45 -4.02 5.21
N LYS A 2 -12.05 -5.30 5.09
CA LYS A 2 -12.73 -6.31 4.24
C LYS A 2 -14.26 -6.35 4.41
N ASN A 3 -14.78 -6.16 5.63
CA ASN A 3 -16.22 -6.19 5.90
C ASN A 3 -16.95 -4.94 5.39
N VAL A 4 -16.36 -3.75 5.55
CA VAL A 4 -16.93 -2.46 5.05
C VAL A 4 -16.99 -2.47 3.52
N LEU A 5 -15.95 -2.99 2.87
CA LEU A 5 -15.92 -3.09 1.41
C LEU A 5 -16.96 -4.06 0.86
N LYS A 6 -17.23 -5.18 1.54
CA LYS A 6 -18.25 -6.17 1.14
C LYS A 6 -19.67 -5.59 1.22
N GLU A 7 -19.97 -4.75 2.20
CA GLU A 7 -21.29 -4.12 2.33
C GLU A 7 -21.61 -3.16 1.18
N SER A 8 -20.60 -2.49 0.61
CA SER A 8 -20.80 -1.53 -0.49
C SER A 8 -21.10 -2.18 -1.85
N VAL A 9 -20.92 -3.49 -2.01
CA VAL A 9 -21.04 -4.19 -3.31
C VAL A 9 -22.13 -5.25 -3.34
N LYS A 10 -22.99 -5.31 -2.31
CA LYS A 10 -24.02 -6.35 -2.07
C LYS A 10 -25.00 -6.62 -3.22
N ASN A 11 -25.08 -5.75 -4.23
CA ASN A 11 -26.01 -5.83 -5.36
C ASN A 11 -25.43 -6.48 -6.64
N LYS A 12 -24.31 -7.21 -6.55
CA LYS A 12 -23.65 -7.84 -7.72
C LYS A 12 -23.41 -9.35 -7.51
N PRO A 13 -23.19 -10.14 -8.57
CA PRO A 13 -22.83 -11.56 -8.44
C PRO A 13 -21.58 -11.75 -7.58
N GLU A 14 -21.54 -12.78 -6.72
CA GLU A 14 -20.47 -13.01 -5.74
C GLU A 14 -19.06 -13.03 -6.37
N ASN A 15 -18.91 -13.67 -7.53
CA ASN A 15 -17.64 -13.75 -8.26
C ASN A 15 -17.13 -12.38 -8.75
N ILE A 16 -18.04 -11.43 -8.99
CA ILE A 16 -17.71 -10.05 -9.36
C ILE A 16 -17.38 -9.22 -8.11
N ILE A 17 -18.10 -9.45 -7.01
CA ILE A 17 -17.83 -8.79 -5.72
C ILE A 17 -16.41 -9.09 -5.24
N GLU A 18 -15.99 -10.36 -5.28
CA GLU A 18 -14.64 -10.72 -4.82
C GLU A 18 -13.54 -10.03 -5.61
N LYS A 19 -13.66 -9.99 -6.95
CA LYS A 19 -12.70 -9.29 -7.81
C LYS A 19 -12.67 -7.78 -7.53
N ILE A 20 -13.84 -7.15 -7.33
CA ILE A 20 -13.92 -5.72 -7.01
C ILE A 20 -13.30 -5.43 -5.64
N VAL A 21 -13.58 -6.26 -4.65
CA VAL A 21 -13.05 -6.10 -3.29
C VAL A 21 -11.53 -6.29 -3.30
N GLN A 22 -11.03 -7.29 -4.03
CA GLN A 22 -9.60 -7.55 -4.17
C GLN A 22 -8.87 -6.37 -4.81
N GLY A 23 -9.34 -5.85 -5.96
CA GLY A 23 -8.69 -4.71 -6.61
C GLY A 23 -8.73 -3.43 -5.78
N LYS A 24 -9.80 -3.21 -5.01
CA LYS A 24 -9.86 -2.07 -4.07
C LYS A 24 -8.91 -2.24 -2.89
N LEU A 25 -8.72 -3.46 -2.37
CA LEU A 25 -7.75 -3.72 -1.31
C LEU A 25 -6.33 -3.54 -1.81
N GLU A 26 -6.01 -4.03 -3.01
CA GLU A 26 -4.70 -3.82 -3.64
C GLU A 26 -4.40 -2.33 -3.81
N LYS A 27 -5.38 -1.56 -4.29
CA LYS A 27 -5.25 -0.10 -4.40
C LYS A 27 -5.02 0.55 -3.04
N PHE A 28 -5.79 0.16 -2.02
CA PHE A 28 -5.63 0.69 -0.67
C PHE A 28 -4.23 0.43 -0.12
N TYR A 29 -3.70 -0.79 -0.27
CA TYR A 29 -2.34 -1.10 0.16
C TYR A 29 -1.31 -0.26 -0.61
N SER A 30 -1.46 -0.08 -1.92
CA SER A 30 -0.55 0.76 -2.69
C SER A 30 -0.58 2.25 -2.31
N GLU A 31 -1.66 2.72 -1.69
CA GLU A 31 -1.79 4.11 -1.24
C GLU A 31 -1.37 4.31 0.22
N VAL A 32 -1.59 3.32 1.09
CA VAL A 32 -1.45 3.48 2.55
C VAL A 32 -0.23 2.75 3.13
N CYS A 33 0.17 1.62 2.56
CA CYS A 33 1.29 0.83 3.07
C CYS A 33 2.60 1.28 2.43
N LEU A 34 3.52 1.85 3.23
CA LEU A 34 4.82 2.36 2.77
C LEU A 34 5.58 1.37 1.87
N LEU A 35 5.60 0.08 2.20
CA LEU A 35 6.36 -0.90 1.43
C LEU A 35 5.75 -1.21 0.05
N ASP A 36 4.43 -1.07 -0.08
CA ASP A 36 3.68 -1.38 -1.30
C ASP A 36 3.47 -0.13 -2.19
N GLN A 37 3.87 1.05 -1.69
CA GLN A 37 3.85 2.29 -2.46
C GLN A 37 4.90 2.30 -3.57
N PRO A 38 4.61 2.96 -4.71
CA PRO A 38 5.61 3.24 -5.74
C PRO A 38 6.73 4.13 -5.18
N PHE A 39 7.96 3.89 -5.62
CA PHE A 39 9.12 4.64 -5.17
C PHE A 39 9.17 6.01 -5.86
N VAL A 40 9.19 7.10 -5.10
CA VAL A 40 9.12 8.49 -5.59
C VAL A 40 10.17 8.86 -6.66
N LYS A 41 11.31 8.16 -6.72
CA LYS A 41 12.34 8.41 -7.75
C LYS A 41 12.22 7.50 -8.98
N ASP A 42 11.48 6.40 -8.87
CA ASP A 42 11.20 5.47 -9.95
C ASP A 42 9.86 4.76 -9.68
N ASP A 43 8.79 5.31 -10.23
CA ASP A 43 7.42 4.84 -10.01
C ASP A 43 7.15 3.43 -10.59
N LYS A 44 8.13 2.84 -11.29
CA LYS A 44 8.04 1.48 -11.82
C LYS A 44 8.28 0.41 -10.78
N ILE A 45 8.94 0.75 -9.67
CA ILE A 45 9.26 -0.17 -8.59
C ILE A 45 8.61 0.29 -7.29
N THR A 46 8.28 -0.67 -6.44
CA THR A 46 7.81 -0.42 -5.08
C THR A 46 8.97 -0.12 -4.13
N ILE A 47 8.67 0.54 -3.01
CA ILE A 47 9.66 0.76 -1.95
C ILE A 47 10.23 -0.56 -1.41
N LYS A 48 9.43 -1.63 -1.37
CA LYS A 48 9.87 -2.98 -1.00
C LYS A 48 10.89 -3.56 -1.98
N GLU A 49 10.66 -3.42 -3.28
CA GLU A 49 11.60 -3.88 -4.30
C GLU A 49 12.91 -3.10 -4.22
N TYR A 50 12.83 -1.78 -4.07
CA TYR A 50 13.99 -0.94 -3.85
C TYR A 50 14.78 -1.33 -2.59
N LEU A 51 14.09 -1.63 -1.48
CA LEU A 51 14.71 -2.10 -0.25
C LEU A 51 15.44 -3.43 -0.46
N ASN A 52 14.84 -4.37 -1.19
CA ASN A 52 15.46 -5.66 -1.51
C ASN A 52 16.71 -5.50 -2.40
N GLU A 53 16.68 -4.58 -3.38
CA GLU A 53 17.86 -4.25 -4.17
C GLU A 53 19.00 -3.71 -3.31
N LEU A 54 18.69 -2.82 -2.36
CA LEU A 54 19.68 -2.28 -1.44
C LEU A 54 20.28 -3.36 -0.53
N ILE A 55 19.45 -4.27 0.00
CA ILE A 55 19.90 -5.43 0.76
C ILE A 55 20.87 -6.29 -0.07
N GLY A 56 20.54 -6.54 -1.34
CA GLY A 56 21.42 -7.28 -2.25
C GLY A 56 22.75 -6.59 -2.54
N LYS A 57 22.74 -5.26 -2.69
CA LYS A 57 23.92 -4.43 -2.96
C LYS A 57 24.85 -4.31 -1.74
N ILE A 58 24.27 -4.04 -0.56
CA ILE A 58 25.00 -3.78 0.68
C ILE A 58 25.38 -5.10 1.39
N ARG A 59 24.63 -6.18 1.14
CA ARG A 59 24.77 -7.50 1.78
C ARG A 59 24.54 -7.48 3.29
N GLU A 60 23.68 -6.57 3.74
CA GLU A 60 23.21 -6.48 5.12
C GLU A 60 21.69 -6.44 5.16
N ASN A 61 21.11 -6.88 6.27
CA ASN A 61 19.67 -6.84 6.48
C ASN A 61 19.22 -5.42 6.83
N ILE A 62 18.35 -4.84 6.00
CA ILE A 62 17.83 -3.47 6.19
C ILE A 62 16.33 -3.56 6.46
N LEU A 63 15.90 -2.95 7.57
CA LEU A 63 14.51 -2.99 8.02
C LEU A 63 14.01 -1.59 8.37
N ILE A 64 12.87 -1.19 7.78
CA ILE A 64 12.16 0.02 8.18
C ILE A 64 11.33 -0.33 9.41
N ARG A 65 11.78 0.11 10.60
CA ARG A 65 11.06 -0.19 11.85
C ARG A 65 9.83 0.68 12.05
N ARG A 66 10.01 2.01 11.91
CA ARG A 66 8.99 3.03 12.16
C ARG A 66 9.32 4.26 11.33
N PHE A 67 8.29 5.01 10.94
CA PHE A 67 8.43 6.32 10.33
C PHE A 67 7.38 7.25 10.93
N VAL A 68 7.62 8.56 10.83
CA VAL A 68 6.65 9.59 11.17
C VAL A 68 6.64 10.61 10.04
N ARG A 69 5.45 11.02 9.62
CA ARG A 69 5.24 12.12 8.68
C ARG A 69 4.57 13.24 9.45
N LEU A 70 5.23 14.40 9.50
CA LEU A 70 4.69 15.61 10.11
C LEU A 70 4.33 16.58 8.99
N GLN A 71 3.10 17.07 8.96
CA GLN A 71 2.67 18.11 8.04
C GLN A 71 2.09 19.27 8.84
N VAL A 72 2.56 20.49 8.54
CA VAL A 72 2.03 21.70 9.17
C VAL A 72 0.58 21.90 8.75
N GLY A 73 -0.32 22.06 9.72
CA GLY A 73 -1.75 22.29 9.48
C GLY A 73 -2.56 21.05 9.14
N GLU A 74 -1.97 19.85 9.25
CA GLU A 74 -2.72 18.60 9.30
C GLU A 74 -3.62 18.68 10.55
N ASP A 75 -4.94 18.68 10.38
CA ASP A 75 -6.01 18.93 11.38
C ASP A 75 -6.54 20.38 11.53
N ILE A 76 -6.12 21.36 10.72
CA ILE A 76 -6.88 22.62 10.61
C ILE A 76 -8.07 22.38 9.68
N LYS A 77 -9.16 21.81 10.23
CA LYS A 77 -10.49 21.80 9.61
C LYS A 77 -11.30 22.99 10.08
#